data_AF-A0A954FMZ2-F1
#
_entry.id   AF-A0A954FMZ2-F1
#
_cell.length_a   1.000
_cell.length_b   1.000
_cell.length_c   1.000
_cell.angle_alpha   90.00
_cell.angle_beta   90.00
_cell.angle_gamma   90.00
#
_symmetry.space_group_name_H-M   'P 1'
#
loop_
_entity.id
_entity.type
_entity.pdbx_description
1 polymer ?
#
loop_
_entity_poly.entity_id
_entity_poly.type
_entity_poly.pdbx_seq_one_letter_code
_entity_poly.pdbx_strand_id
1 'polypeptide(L)'
;MRLLDRLRVRRQNRKSPQATHVESNREKLDRYEAQSSFDIQHWQDITTLLVEAGEFASEIMRAELRGLLPNYLLPTQSWTPEQRFYLAAAYVFSYATAEAVHAFMRGEKVILGLRVETSTKAHMGLGRYDDRFVIVQRQDQTFSGTAVEFPGNTEPAYKYDAKNPNKSAAFGKDVDGDGVVDLGRIPAGTHQFIKGHSAKRGNILRPYKTIRLERDSNHDGLYGNDKVKVGLQNGLDAIDTLFHKGGRGGFTGSAGCQTLEAPIFERFWAATGAQKHFYYIIIKVR
;
A
#
# COMPACT_ATOMS: atom_id res chain seq x y z
N MET A 1 67.99 11.49 -27.24
CA MET A 1 66.66 12.13 -27.04
C MET A 1 65.61 11.04 -27.31
N ARG A 2 65.01 10.39 -26.29
CA ARG A 2 63.66 10.66 -25.70
C ARG A 2 62.60 10.97 -26.79
N LEU A 3 61.39 10.39 -26.85
CA LEU A 3 60.44 10.08 -25.78
C LEU A 3 59.18 9.32 -26.35
N LEU A 4 58.77 8.23 -25.67
CA LEU A 4 57.41 7.75 -25.31
C LEU A 4 56.29 7.33 -26.30
N ASP A 5 55.56 6.30 -25.82
CA ASP A 5 54.15 5.89 -26.05
C ASP A 5 53.79 4.81 -27.08
N ARG A 6 54.00 3.54 -26.72
CA ARG A 6 53.13 2.40 -27.10
C ARG A 6 53.13 1.28 -26.05
N LEU A 7 52.20 1.33 -25.09
CA LEU A 7 51.78 0.14 -24.33
C LEU A 7 50.28 0.20 -23.97
N ARG A 8 49.61 -0.95 -24.13
CA ARG A 8 48.20 -1.32 -23.82
C ARG A 8 47.16 -0.77 -24.82
N VAL A 9 46.26 -1.56 -25.40
CA VAL A 9 45.32 -2.49 -24.76
C VAL A 9 44.96 -3.65 -25.70
N ARG A 10 45.07 -4.89 -25.20
CA ARG A 10 44.43 -6.11 -25.73
C ARG A 10 43.53 -6.64 -24.61
N ARG A 11 42.22 -6.83 -24.87
CA ARG A 11 41.26 -7.80 -24.26
C ARG A 11 39.83 -7.30 -24.52
N GLN A 12 39.12 -7.90 -25.46
CA GLN A 12 38.23 -9.06 -25.29
C GLN A 12 36.80 -8.67 -24.90
N ASN A 13 35.89 -8.94 -25.86
CA ASN A 13 34.48 -9.20 -25.62
C ASN A 13 34.28 -10.15 -24.44
N ARG A 14 33.67 -9.67 -23.36
CA ARG A 14 32.86 -10.48 -22.43
C ARG A 14 31.66 -9.65 -21.98
N LYS A 15 30.48 -10.25 -22.17
CA LYS A 15 29.17 -9.79 -21.71
C LYS A 15 29.24 -9.44 -20.22
N SER A 16 28.77 -8.26 -19.84
CA SER A 16 28.53 -7.90 -18.45
C SER A 16 27.14 -8.42 -18.03
N PRO A 17 27.03 -9.17 -16.93
CA PRO A 17 25.76 -9.70 -16.43
C PRO A 17 24.91 -8.63 -15.73
N GLN A 18 23.61 -8.93 -15.66
CA GLN A 18 22.54 -8.26 -14.94
C GLN A 18 22.99 -7.40 -13.74
N ALA A 19 22.52 -6.16 -13.70
CA ALA A 19 22.49 -5.36 -12.48
C ALA A 19 21.52 -6.06 -11.50
N THR A 20 22.09 -6.89 -10.62
CA THR A 20 21.42 -7.32 -9.41
C THR A 20 21.25 -6.10 -8.51
N HIS A 21 20.04 -5.91 -8.00
CA HIS A 21 19.69 -4.83 -7.09
C HIS A 21 20.54 -4.98 -5.82
N VAL A 22 21.64 -4.22 -5.70
CA VAL A 22 22.41 -4.17 -4.47
C VAL A 22 21.67 -3.24 -3.52
N GLU A 23 20.87 -3.87 -2.68
CA GLU A 23 20.24 -3.27 -1.52
C GLU A 23 21.26 -2.50 -0.68
N SER A 24 20.93 -1.26 -0.34
CA SER A 24 21.84 -0.37 0.38
C SER A 24 22.10 -0.88 1.79
N ASN A 25 23.29 -0.62 2.33
CA ASN A 25 23.64 -1.02 3.70
C ASN A 25 22.71 -0.39 4.75
N ARG A 26 22.08 0.75 4.43
CA ARG A 26 21.10 1.42 5.29
C ARG A 26 19.77 0.65 5.33
N GLU A 27 19.25 0.22 4.18
CA GLU A 27 18.05 -0.66 4.10
C GLU A 27 18.27 -2.03 4.76
N LYS A 28 19.52 -2.51 4.82
CA LYS A 28 19.90 -3.72 5.57
C LYS A 28 19.91 -3.49 7.08
N LEU A 29 20.49 -2.38 7.54
CA LEU A 29 20.50 -2.00 8.95
C LEU A 29 19.08 -1.71 9.47
N ASP A 30 18.28 -0.94 8.74
CA ASP A 30 16.91 -0.62 9.11
C ASP A 30 16.04 -1.89 9.21
N ARG A 31 16.24 -2.88 8.31
CA ARG A 31 15.57 -4.18 8.42
C ARG A 31 16.08 -5.03 9.57
N TYR A 32 17.38 -4.99 9.87
CA TYR A 32 17.95 -5.76 10.97
C TYR A 32 17.48 -5.21 12.32
N GLU A 33 17.43 -3.89 12.48
CA GLU A 33 16.86 -3.20 13.65
C GLU A 33 15.34 -3.40 13.74
N ALA A 34 14.63 -3.38 12.62
CA ALA A 34 13.20 -3.69 12.56
C ALA A 34 12.87 -5.14 12.99
N GLN A 35 13.77 -6.08 12.68
CA GLN A 35 13.62 -7.50 12.98
C GLN A 35 14.10 -7.86 14.39
N SER A 36 15.05 -7.09 14.95
CA SER A 36 15.55 -7.27 16.32
C SER A 36 14.76 -6.51 17.39
N SER A 37 13.98 -5.49 17.02
CA SER A 37 13.14 -4.71 17.94
C SER A 37 11.75 -5.31 18.20
N PHE A 38 11.23 -6.14 17.28
CA PHE A 38 9.96 -6.84 17.47
C PHE A 38 10.18 -8.17 18.23
N ASP A 39 10.65 -8.02 19.48
CA ASP A 39 11.01 -9.13 20.39
C ASP A 39 9.78 -9.96 20.83
N ILE A 40 10.01 -11.17 21.34
CA ILE A 40 9.01 -12.12 21.85
C ILE A 40 8.02 -11.45 22.83
N GLN A 41 8.49 -10.50 23.64
CA GLN A 41 7.61 -9.78 24.58
C GLN A 41 6.53 -8.95 23.85
N HIS A 42 6.86 -8.27 22.75
CA HIS A 42 5.87 -7.53 21.95
C HIS A 42 4.77 -8.44 21.42
N TRP A 43 5.11 -9.68 21.07
CA TRP A 43 4.13 -10.66 20.60
C TRP A 43 3.17 -11.11 21.69
N GLN A 44 3.67 -11.32 22.91
CA GLN A 44 2.84 -11.68 24.06
C GLN A 44 1.88 -10.56 24.42
N ASP A 45 2.36 -9.31 24.41
CA ASP A 45 1.55 -8.13 24.72
C ASP A 45 0.45 -7.92 23.68
N ILE A 46 0.78 -7.99 22.38
CA ILE A 46 -0.21 -7.90 21.29
C ILE A 46 -1.26 -9.01 21.40
N THR A 47 -0.82 -10.25 21.62
CA THR A 47 -1.74 -11.39 21.68
C THR A 47 -2.69 -11.26 22.86
N THR A 48 -2.19 -10.87 24.02
CA THR A 48 -2.99 -10.65 25.24
C THR A 48 -4.03 -9.57 25.02
N LEU A 49 -3.62 -8.40 24.51
CA LEU A 49 -4.52 -7.30 24.21
C LEU A 49 -5.58 -7.66 23.18
N LEU A 50 -5.24 -8.48 22.18
CA LEU A 50 -6.21 -8.92 21.17
C LEU A 50 -7.25 -9.90 21.73
N VAL A 51 -6.85 -10.81 22.61
CA VAL A 51 -7.79 -11.71 23.29
C VAL A 51 -8.71 -10.91 24.22
N GLU A 52 -8.18 -9.92 24.94
CA GLU A 52 -8.94 -9.06 25.84
C GLU A 52 -9.87 -8.08 25.10
N ALA A 53 -9.43 -7.57 23.95
CA ALA A 53 -10.18 -6.59 23.16
C ALA A 53 -11.57 -7.10 22.74
N GLY A 54 -11.70 -8.40 22.45
CA GLY A 54 -12.96 -9.02 22.06
C GLY A 54 -13.69 -8.21 20.98
N GLU A 55 -15.00 -8.00 21.14
CA GLU A 55 -15.80 -7.17 20.22
C GLU A 55 -15.72 -5.67 20.55
N PHE A 56 -15.18 -5.28 21.70
CA PHE A 56 -15.24 -3.93 22.26
C PHE A 56 -13.86 -3.40 22.65
N ALA A 57 -12.96 -3.28 21.67
CA ALA A 57 -11.69 -2.60 21.89
C ALA A 57 -11.93 -1.12 22.26
N SER A 58 -11.70 -0.81 23.54
CA SER A 58 -11.76 0.55 24.06
C SER A 58 -10.73 1.45 23.36
N GLU A 59 -10.94 2.77 23.36
CA GLU A 59 -9.96 3.69 22.78
C GLU A 59 -8.58 3.60 23.46
N ILE A 60 -8.55 3.23 24.75
CA ILE A 60 -7.32 2.98 25.50
C ILE A 60 -6.58 1.78 24.90
N MET A 61 -7.23 0.64 24.74
CA MET A 61 -6.64 -0.56 24.12
C MET A 61 -6.18 -0.28 22.68
N ARG A 62 -6.95 0.52 21.92
CA ARG A 62 -6.55 0.93 20.56
C ARG A 62 -5.30 1.79 20.58
N ALA A 63 -5.18 2.72 21.54
CA ALA A 63 -3.98 3.52 21.72
C ALA A 63 -2.77 2.68 22.11
N GLU A 64 -2.94 1.71 23.01
CA GLU A 64 -1.89 0.76 23.41
C GLU A 64 -1.41 -0.08 22.24
N LEU A 65 -2.32 -0.70 21.49
CA LEU A 65 -1.97 -1.46 20.28
C LEU A 65 -1.25 -0.58 19.24
N ARG A 66 -1.70 0.67 19.03
CA ARG A 66 -0.98 1.62 18.15
C ARG A 66 0.44 1.89 18.61
N GLY A 67 0.67 1.96 19.92
CA GLY A 67 2.00 2.13 20.50
C GLY A 67 2.94 0.94 20.28
N LEU A 68 2.39 -0.27 20.14
CA LEU A 68 3.13 -1.51 19.91
C LEU A 68 3.36 -1.82 18.42
N LEU A 69 2.55 -1.24 17.53
CA LEU A 69 2.64 -1.52 16.10
C LEU A 69 3.82 -0.77 15.46
N PRO A 70 4.57 -1.44 14.56
CA PRO A 70 5.65 -0.79 13.84
C PRO A 70 5.04 0.31 12.96
N ASN A 71 5.74 1.44 12.87
CA ASN A 71 5.36 2.47 11.92
C ASN A 71 6.04 2.27 10.57
N TYR A 72 6.56 1.08 10.24
CA TYR A 72 7.25 0.71 9.00
C TYR A 72 6.84 -0.69 8.53
N LEU A 73 7.14 -1.05 7.27
CA LEU A 73 6.84 -2.39 6.74
C LEU A 73 7.79 -3.46 7.31
N LEU A 74 7.28 -4.32 8.20
CA LEU A 74 8.04 -5.47 8.70
C LEU A 74 8.30 -6.53 7.61
N PRO A 75 9.49 -7.17 7.56
CA PRO A 75 9.76 -8.30 6.68
C PRO A 75 9.13 -9.59 7.24
N THR A 76 7.87 -9.85 6.89
CA THR A 76 7.05 -10.94 7.45
C THR A 76 7.15 -12.26 6.68
N GLN A 77 8.04 -12.35 5.69
CA GLN A 77 8.17 -13.52 4.83
C GLN A 77 8.61 -14.78 5.60
N SER A 78 9.47 -14.60 6.61
CA SER A 78 9.94 -15.70 7.47
C SER A 78 9.03 -15.99 8.66
N TRP A 79 7.95 -15.22 8.83
CA TRP A 79 7.08 -15.35 9.98
C TRP A 79 6.13 -16.54 9.83
N THR A 80 5.63 -17.02 10.96
CA THR A 80 4.56 -18.03 10.98
C THR A 80 3.24 -17.42 10.48
N PRO A 81 2.29 -18.25 9.98
CA PRO A 81 0.96 -17.76 9.64
C PRO A 81 0.25 -17.06 10.80
N GLU A 82 0.44 -17.55 12.02
CA GLU A 82 -0.14 -17.00 13.23
C GLU A 82 0.41 -15.61 13.56
N GLN A 83 1.74 -15.41 13.51
CA GLN A 83 2.36 -14.09 13.70
C GLN A 83 1.84 -13.06 12.69
N ARG A 84 1.72 -13.44 11.41
CA ARG A 84 1.14 -12.54 10.39
C ARG A 84 -0.32 -12.21 10.69
N PHE A 85 -1.09 -13.19 11.15
CA PHE A 85 -2.47 -12.98 11.55
C PHE A 85 -2.59 -12.00 12.71
N TYR A 86 -1.85 -12.20 13.82
CA TYR A 86 -1.92 -11.29 14.97
C TYR A 86 -1.47 -9.88 14.63
N LEU A 87 -0.40 -9.71 13.83
CA LEU A 87 0.00 -8.38 13.37
C LEU A 87 -1.12 -7.71 12.56
N ALA A 88 -1.71 -8.43 11.59
CA ALA A 88 -2.79 -7.89 10.79
C ALA A 88 -4.04 -7.59 11.63
N ALA A 89 -4.39 -8.45 12.58
CA ALA A 89 -5.50 -8.23 13.49
C ALA A 89 -5.26 -6.99 14.38
N ALA A 90 -4.05 -6.82 14.92
CA ALA A 90 -3.67 -5.64 15.68
C ALA A 90 -3.84 -4.35 14.86
N TYR A 91 -3.48 -4.35 13.58
CA TYR A 91 -3.76 -3.22 12.68
C TYR A 91 -5.26 -2.96 12.51
N VAL A 92 -6.09 -4.00 12.35
CA VAL A 92 -7.55 -3.85 12.27
C VAL A 92 -8.09 -3.20 13.55
N PHE A 93 -7.74 -3.73 14.71
CA PHE A 93 -8.21 -3.18 15.99
C PHE A 93 -7.73 -1.75 16.23
N SER A 94 -6.52 -1.43 15.81
CA SER A 94 -5.90 -0.11 16.03
C SER A 94 -6.45 1.00 15.13
N TYR A 95 -6.72 0.69 13.85
CA TYR A 95 -6.95 1.72 12.82
C TYR A 95 -8.32 1.61 12.12
N ALA A 96 -9.04 0.50 12.28
CA ALA A 96 -10.35 0.34 11.64
C ALA A 96 -11.47 1.03 12.43
N THR A 97 -12.54 1.44 11.74
CA THR A 97 -13.76 1.90 12.41
C THR A 97 -14.42 0.76 13.20
N ALA A 98 -15.33 1.10 14.12
CA ALA A 98 -16.04 0.10 14.91
C ALA A 98 -16.79 -0.93 14.04
N GLU A 99 -17.41 -0.49 12.93
CA GLU A 99 -18.13 -1.38 12.02
C GLU A 99 -17.21 -2.38 11.31
N ALA A 100 -16.01 -1.93 10.94
CA ALA A 100 -15.00 -2.79 10.33
C ALA A 100 -14.44 -3.80 11.34
N VAL A 101 -14.22 -3.40 12.59
CA VAL A 101 -13.85 -4.33 13.67
C VAL A 101 -14.95 -5.36 13.90
N HIS A 102 -16.22 -4.94 13.97
CA HIS A 102 -17.33 -5.88 14.13
C HIS A 102 -17.44 -6.87 12.95
N ALA A 103 -17.23 -6.40 11.72
CA ALA A 103 -17.20 -7.29 10.55
C ALA A 103 -16.07 -8.31 10.65
N PHE A 104 -14.86 -7.86 11.00
CA PHE A 104 -13.72 -8.74 11.25
C PHE A 104 -14.02 -9.78 12.34
N MET A 105 -14.64 -9.37 13.44
CA MET A 105 -15.00 -10.24 14.55
C MET A 105 -16.05 -11.30 14.18
N ARG A 106 -16.97 -11.00 13.26
CA ARG A 106 -17.90 -11.98 12.68
C ARG A 106 -17.25 -12.93 11.67
N GLY A 107 -15.94 -12.83 11.46
CA GLY A 107 -15.20 -13.65 10.51
C GLY A 107 -15.32 -13.19 9.06
N GLU A 108 -15.76 -11.96 8.81
CA GLU A 108 -15.68 -11.36 7.48
C GLU A 108 -14.22 -11.04 7.12
N LYS A 109 -13.88 -11.18 5.84
CA LYS A 109 -12.57 -10.76 5.34
C LYS A 109 -12.47 -9.24 5.34
N VAL A 110 -11.38 -8.72 5.84
CA VAL A 110 -11.04 -7.30 5.81
C VAL A 110 -9.75 -7.12 5.01
N ILE A 111 -9.62 -6.00 4.30
CA ILE A 111 -8.43 -5.66 3.52
C ILE A 111 -7.65 -4.58 4.27
N LEU A 112 -6.38 -4.80 4.50
CA LEU A 112 -5.43 -3.77 4.93
C LEU A 112 -4.61 -3.29 3.73
N GLY A 113 -4.28 -2.01 3.70
CA GLY A 113 -3.26 -1.43 2.82
C GLY A 113 -2.24 -0.71 3.68
N LEU A 114 -1.10 -1.35 3.90
CA LEU A 114 0.05 -0.75 4.57
C LEU A 114 0.82 0.05 3.52
N ARG A 115 0.58 1.36 3.52
CA ARG A 115 1.11 2.32 2.55
C ARG A 115 2.47 2.84 2.99
N VAL A 116 3.47 2.67 2.15
CA VAL A 116 4.73 3.41 2.23
C VAL A 116 4.56 4.70 1.42
N GLU A 117 4.79 5.84 2.06
CA GLU A 117 4.70 7.14 1.40
C GLU A 117 5.84 7.33 0.39
N THR A 118 5.57 7.00 -0.87
CA THR A 118 6.51 7.10 -1.98
C THR A 118 6.09 8.20 -2.94
N SER A 119 7.05 9.00 -3.43
CA SER A 119 6.75 10.04 -4.41
C SER A 119 6.15 9.47 -5.70
N THR A 120 5.17 10.15 -6.30
CA THR A 120 4.59 9.78 -7.61
C THR A 120 5.64 9.71 -8.73
N LYS A 121 6.75 10.42 -8.55
CA LYS A 121 7.91 10.49 -9.47
C LYS A 121 8.87 9.31 -9.31
N ALA A 122 8.69 8.46 -8.30
CA ALA A 122 9.50 7.28 -8.09
C ALA A 122 9.45 6.33 -9.30
N HIS A 123 10.51 5.53 -9.47
CA HIS A 123 10.63 4.55 -10.56
C HIS A 123 10.34 5.19 -11.93
N MET A 124 10.99 6.33 -12.20
CA MET A 124 10.83 7.10 -13.44
C MET A 124 9.37 7.54 -13.71
N GLY A 125 8.60 7.75 -12.65
CA GLY A 125 7.19 8.16 -12.73
C GLY A 125 6.22 7.05 -13.14
N LEU A 126 6.65 5.78 -13.08
CA LEU A 126 5.82 4.60 -13.37
C LEU A 126 5.10 4.03 -12.13
N GLY A 127 5.35 4.59 -10.95
CA GLY A 127 4.86 4.05 -9.67
C GLY A 127 5.66 2.84 -9.20
N ARG A 128 5.40 2.40 -7.97
CA ARG A 128 6.10 1.28 -7.32
C ARG A 128 5.11 0.36 -6.63
N TYR A 129 5.42 -0.94 -6.61
CA TYR A 129 4.67 -1.92 -5.82
C TYR A 129 5.35 -2.17 -4.46
N ASP A 130 5.57 -1.09 -3.71
CA ASP A 130 6.24 -1.05 -2.41
C ASP A 130 5.27 -1.07 -1.23
N ASP A 131 3.96 -0.98 -1.47
CA ASP A 131 2.93 -1.16 -0.46
C ASP A 131 2.63 -2.63 -0.21
N ARG A 132 1.98 -2.91 0.92
CA ARG A 132 1.49 -4.25 1.25
C ARG A 132 -0.02 -4.27 1.47
N PHE A 133 -0.72 -5.01 0.62
CA PHE A 133 -2.10 -5.39 0.88
C PHE A 133 -2.15 -6.66 1.71
N VAL A 134 -3.06 -6.73 2.67
CA VAL A 134 -3.30 -7.94 3.47
C VAL A 134 -4.79 -8.24 3.47
N ILE A 135 -5.18 -9.45 3.08
CA ILE A 135 -6.52 -9.96 3.34
C ILE A 135 -6.46 -10.72 4.66
N VAL A 136 -7.16 -10.22 5.67
CA VAL A 136 -7.19 -10.79 7.03
C VAL A 136 -8.59 -11.30 7.35
N GLN A 137 -8.67 -12.46 8.00
CA GLN A 137 -9.94 -13.08 8.40
C GLN A 137 -9.75 -13.84 9.70
N ARG A 138 -10.58 -13.55 10.70
CA ARG A 138 -10.75 -14.38 11.89
C ARG A 138 -11.55 -15.64 11.53
N GLN A 139 -11.10 -16.81 11.98
CA GLN A 139 -11.75 -18.09 11.64
C GLN A 139 -12.61 -18.64 12.77
N ASP A 140 -12.26 -18.38 14.03
CA ASP A 140 -12.92 -19.02 15.16
C ASP A 140 -13.00 -18.13 16.40
N GLN A 141 -13.68 -18.66 17.42
CA GLN A 141 -13.86 -17.99 18.70
C GLN A 141 -12.55 -17.89 19.52
N THR A 142 -11.59 -18.78 19.29
CA THR A 142 -10.27 -18.81 19.94
C THR A 142 -9.29 -17.76 19.39
N PHE A 143 -9.79 -16.83 18.57
CA PHE A 143 -9.01 -15.74 17.99
C PHE A 143 -7.86 -16.24 17.12
N SER A 144 -8.13 -17.28 16.32
CA SER A 144 -7.26 -17.69 15.23
C SER A 144 -7.73 -17.11 13.90
N GLY A 145 -6.86 -17.14 12.89
CA GLY A 145 -7.26 -16.74 11.56
C GLY A 145 -6.16 -16.78 10.51
N THR A 146 -6.41 -16.07 9.43
CA THR A 146 -5.53 -16.02 8.26
C THR A 146 -5.20 -14.58 7.91
N ALA A 147 -3.96 -14.37 7.47
CA ALA A 147 -3.49 -13.16 6.85
C ALA A 147 -2.69 -13.52 5.60
N VAL A 148 -3.18 -13.09 4.43
CA VAL A 148 -2.53 -13.32 3.14
C VAL A 148 -2.07 -11.98 2.58
N GLU A 149 -0.77 -11.87 2.33
CA GLU A 149 -0.12 -10.63 1.94
C GLU A 149 0.19 -10.57 0.45
N PHE A 150 0.08 -9.36 -0.12
CA PHE A 150 0.30 -9.09 -1.54
C PHE A 150 1.07 -7.77 -1.71
N PRO A 151 2.16 -7.74 -2.49
CA PRO A 151 2.77 -6.47 -2.87
C PRO A 151 1.81 -5.68 -3.76
N GLY A 152 1.80 -4.37 -3.59
CA GLY A 152 0.80 -3.51 -4.20
C GLY A 152 1.24 -2.06 -4.27
N ASN A 153 0.38 -1.25 -4.87
CA ASN A 153 0.58 0.18 -5.03
C ASN A 153 -0.73 0.89 -4.68
N THR A 154 -0.63 1.92 -3.86
CA THR A 154 -1.73 2.77 -3.41
C THR A 154 -1.58 4.21 -3.92
N GLU A 155 -0.41 4.56 -4.47
CA GLU A 155 -0.06 5.87 -5.01
C GLU A 155 -0.39 6.04 -6.51
N PRO A 156 -0.68 7.26 -7.00
CA PRO A 156 -0.75 7.52 -8.42
C PRO A 156 0.65 7.58 -9.04
N ALA A 157 0.75 7.22 -10.31
CA ALA A 157 1.99 7.36 -11.08
C ALA A 157 2.08 8.74 -11.74
N TYR A 158 3.25 9.38 -11.68
CA TYR A 158 3.52 10.68 -12.35
C TYR A 158 3.27 10.65 -13.86
N LYS A 159 3.23 9.47 -14.49
CA LYS A 159 2.76 9.31 -15.88
C LYS A 159 1.40 9.95 -16.16
N TYR A 160 0.53 10.04 -15.15
CA TYR A 160 -0.81 10.64 -15.26
C TYR A 160 -0.88 12.09 -14.76
N ASP A 161 0.23 12.64 -14.29
CA ASP A 161 0.30 13.99 -13.76
C ASP A 161 0.13 15.02 -14.89
N ALA A 162 -0.67 16.06 -14.68
CA ALA A 162 -0.89 17.10 -15.67
C ALA A 162 0.38 17.92 -16.01
N LYS A 163 1.36 18.01 -15.10
CA LYS A 163 2.65 18.67 -15.35
C LYS A 163 3.71 17.76 -15.97
N ASN A 164 3.41 16.47 -16.16
CA ASN A 164 4.31 15.60 -16.90
C ASN A 164 4.30 15.97 -18.41
N PRO A 165 5.45 16.36 -18.99
CA PRO A 165 5.53 16.74 -20.41
C PRO A 165 5.30 15.55 -21.35
N ASN A 166 5.53 14.33 -20.88
CA ASN A 166 5.41 13.09 -21.65
C ASN A 166 4.11 12.32 -21.36
N LYS A 167 3.13 12.95 -20.70
CA LYS A 167 1.85 12.30 -20.39
C LYS A 167 1.07 12.04 -21.68
N SER A 168 0.50 10.84 -21.78
CA SER A 168 -0.48 10.52 -22.83
C SER A 168 -1.89 11.00 -22.46
N ALA A 169 -2.16 11.17 -21.17
CA ALA A 169 -3.41 11.67 -20.62
C ALA A 169 -3.14 12.18 -19.20
N ALA A 170 -3.74 13.31 -18.83
CA ALA A 170 -3.78 13.79 -17.46
C ALA A 170 -5.02 13.21 -16.75
N PHE A 171 -4.86 12.80 -15.50
CA PHE A 171 -5.98 12.38 -14.65
C PHE A 171 -6.04 13.27 -13.42
N GLY A 172 -7.24 13.63 -13.00
CA GLY A 172 -7.40 14.48 -11.85
C GLY A 172 -8.64 15.35 -11.91
N LYS A 173 -8.69 16.28 -10.98
CA LYS A 173 -9.60 17.43 -10.96
C LYS A 173 -8.79 18.62 -10.50
N ASP A 174 -9.00 19.78 -11.11
CA ASP A 174 -8.39 21.04 -10.68
C ASP A 174 -9.08 21.50 -9.39
N VAL A 175 -8.35 21.45 -8.27
CA VAL A 175 -8.90 21.67 -6.93
C VAL A 175 -8.57 23.05 -6.37
N ASP A 176 -7.67 23.79 -7.00
CA ASP A 176 -7.30 25.13 -6.57
C ASP A 176 -7.46 26.22 -7.63
N GLY A 177 -8.01 25.88 -8.78
CA GLY A 177 -8.47 26.80 -9.80
C GLY A 177 -7.35 27.39 -10.65
N ASP A 178 -6.18 26.74 -10.69
CA ASP A 178 -5.03 27.19 -11.47
C ASP A 178 -5.10 26.76 -12.96
N GLY A 179 -6.13 25.99 -13.33
CA GLY A 179 -6.34 25.46 -14.68
C GLY A 179 -5.64 24.12 -14.94
N VAL A 180 -5.01 23.52 -13.93
CA VAL A 180 -4.29 22.26 -14.01
C VAL A 180 -4.99 21.20 -13.16
N VAL A 181 -5.17 19.98 -13.68
CA VAL A 181 -5.84 18.92 -12.93
C VAL A 181 -4.91 18.21 -11.96
N ASP A 182 -5.39 18.00 -10.73
CA ASP A 182 -4.60 17.42 -9.64
C ASP A 182 -4.84 15.93 -9.50
N LEU A 183 -3.73 15.17 -9.52
CA LEU A 183 -3.78 13.75 -9.22
C LEU A 183 -4.30 13.53 -7.81
N GLY A 184 -5.08 12.46 -7.67
CA GLY A 184 -5.70 12.11 -6.42
C GLY A 184 -5.30 10.72 -5.93
N ARG A 185 -5.33 10.53 -4.62
CA ARG A 185 -5.21 9.21 -3.98
C ARG A 185 -6.19 9.05 -2.84
N ILE A 186 -6.50 7.81 -2.48
CA ILE A 186 -7.37 7.51 -1.35
C ILE A 186 -6.64 7.87 -0.04
N PRO A 187 -7.24 8.67 0.88
CA PRO A 187 -6.63 8.98 2.17
C PRO A 187 -6.48 7.74 3.06
N ALA A 188 -5.58 7.84 4.04
CA ALA A 188 -5.54 6.87 5.14
C ALA A 188 -6.89 6.80 5.88
N GLY A 189 -7.22 5.64 6.45
CA GLY A 189 -8.49 5.40 7.15
C GLY A 189 -9.28 4.22 6.59
N THR A 190 -10.53 4.08 7.05
CA THR A 190 -11.42 2.96 6.69
C THR A 190 -12.37 3.34 5.56
N HIS A 191 -12.36 2.54 4.50
CA HIS A 191 -13.19 2.68 3.31
C HIS A 191 -13.98 1.41 3.05
N GLN A 192 -15.04 1.48 2.22
CA GLN A 192 -15.83 0.32 1.86
C GLN A 192 -15.74 0.07 0.36
N PHE A 193 -15.54 -1.20 -0.02
CA PHE A 193 -15.39 -1.64 -1.39
C PHE A 193 -16.29 -2.82 -1.69
N ILE A 194 -16.73 -2.91 -2.95
CA ILE A 194 -17.54 -4.01 -3.46
C ILE A 194 -16.91 -4.66 -4.69
N LYS A 195 -17.10 -5.97 -4.82
CA LYS A 195 -16.75 -6.68 -6.06
C LYS A 195 -17.54 -6.15 -7.24
N GLY A 196 -16.85 -6.03 -8.36
CA GLY A 196 -17.47 -5.71 -9.63
C GLY A 196 -16.64 -6.19 -10.81
N HIS A 197 -17.11 -5.81 -11.99
CA HIS A 197 -16.46 -6.07 -13.25
C HIS A 197 -16.34 -4.78 -14.07
N SER A 198 -15.27 -4.66 -14.83
CA SER A 198 -14.99 -3.58 -15.78
C SER A 198 -14.68 -4.20 -17.13
N ALA A 199 -15.33 -3.74 -18.20
CA ALA A 199 -15.05 -4.22 -19.56
C ALA A 199 -13.56 -4.04 -19.95
N LYS A 200 -12.89 -3.01 -19.41
CA LYS A 200 -11.48 -2.71 -19.71
C LYS A 200 -10.49 -3.41 -18.77
N ARG A 201 -10.86 -3.58 -17.50
CA ARG A 201 -9.94 -4.03 -16.44
C ARG A 201 -10.24 -5.44 -15.91
N GLY A 202 -11.35 -6.05 -16.33
CA GLY A 202 -11.83 -7.32 -15.81
C GLY A 202 -12.38 -7.19 -14.39
N ASN A 203 -12.03 -8.13 -13.52
CA ASN A 203 -12.41 -8.11 -12.12
C ASN A 203 -11.82 -6.89 -11.40
N ILE A 204 -12.64 -6.23 -10.59
CA ILE A 204 -12.27 -5.04 -9.82
C ILE A 204 -12.92 -5.05 -8.45
N LEU A 205 -12.32 -4.36 -7.48
CA LEU A 205 -13.10 -3.80 -6.37
C LEU A 205 -13.35 -2.32 -6.68
N ARG A 206 -14.57 -1.85 -6.45
CA ARG A 206 -14.92 -0.43 -6.56
C ARG A 206 -15.36 0.11 -5.21
N PRO A 207 -15.15 1.40 -4.92
CA PRO A 207 -15.73 2.04 -3.76
C PRO A 207 -17.24 1.78 -3.69
N TYR A 208 -17.74 1.42 -2.51
CA TYR A 208 -19.18 1.24 -2.26
C TYR A 208 -19.91 2.60 -2.30
N LYS A 209 -19.22 3.63 -1.83
CA LYS A 209 -19.64 5.03 -1.87
C LYS A 209 -18.46 5.85 -2.38
N THR A 210 -18.77 7.05 -2.83
CA THR A 210 -17.78 8.03 -3.23
C THR A 210 -16.78 8.30 -2.11
N ILE A 211 -15.50 8.38 -2.48
CA ILE A 211 -14.41 8.68 -1.54
C ILE A 211 -13.82 10.05 -1.88
N ARG A 212 -13.63 10.88 -0.86
CA ARG A 212 -12.90 12.14 -0.98
C ARG A 212 -11.40 11.85 -1.04
N LEU A 213 -10.75 12.25 -2.14
CA LEU A 213 -9.34 11.98 -2.35
C LEU A 213 -8.44 13.07 -1.76
N GLU A 214 -7.24 12.69 -1.33
CA GLU A 214 -6.10 13.60 -1.16
C GLU A 214 -5.60 14.00 -2.55
N ARG A 215 -5.26 15.27 -2.76
CA ARG A 215 -4.93 15.85 -4.07
C ARG A 215 -3.60 16.60 -4.04
N ASP A 216 -2.74 16.33 -5.02
CA ASP A 216 -1.41 16.92 -5.16
C ASP A 216 -1.49 18.23 -5.96
N SER A 217 -2.05 19.28 -5.35
CA SER A 217 -2.30 20.56 -6.03
C SER A 217 -1.04 21.35 -6.38
N ASN A 218 0.08 21.06 -5.71
CA ASN A 218 1.34 21.71 -6.05
C ASN A 218 2.17 20.89 -7.06
N HIS A 219 1.74 19.67 -7.40
CA HIS A 219 2.41 18.73 -8.31
C HIS A 219 3.85 18.39 -7.91
N ASP A 220 4.16 18.44 -6.62
CA ASP A 220 5.49 18.07 -6.14
C ASP A 220 5.66 16.54 -6.08
N GLY A 221 4.55 15.79 -6.17
CA GLY A 221 4.51 14.34 -6.17
C GLY A 221 4.52 13.74 -4.77
N LEU A 222 4.26 14.53 -3.72
CA LEU A 222 4.23 14.12 -2.32
C LEU A 222 2.89 14.50 -1.68
N TYR A 223 2.28 13.58 -0.95
CA TYR A 223 0.96 13.76 -0.34
C TYR A 223 1.02 13.91 1.20
N GLY A 224 2.05 14.61 1.69
CA GLY A 224 2.29 14.89 3.12
C GLY A 224 1.44 16.03 3.71
N ASN A 225 1.40 16.09 5.05
CA ASN A 225 0.47 16.88 5.88
C ASN A 225 0.41 18.40 5.65
N ASP A 226 1.38 18.98 4.93
CA ASP A 226 1.58 20.42 4.76
C ASP A 226 1.29 20.91 3.33
N LYS A 227 0.98 20.00 2.38
CA LYS A 227 0.92 20.34 0.95
C LYS A 227 -0.28 19.77 0.19
N VAL A 228 -1.06 18.88 0.82
CA VAL A 228 -2.33 18.41 0.30
C VAL A 228 -3.42 19.42 0.64
N LYS A 229 -3.92 20.16 -0.36
CA LYS A 229 -5.23 20.78 -0.21
C LYS A 229 -6.24 19.63 -0.21
N VAL A 230 -6.74 19.26 0.98
CA VAL A 230 -7.97 18.48 1.09
C VAL A 230 -9.02 19.38 0.46
N GLY A 231 -9.32 19.21 -0.82
CA GLY A 231 -10.16 20.20 -1.48
C GLY A 231 -11.48 20.26 -0.68
N LEU A 232 -11.76 21.43 -0.12
CA LEU A 232 -12.87 21.66 0.80
C LEU A 232 -14.15 22.09 0.07
N GLN A 233 -14.13 22.02 -1.27
CA GLN A 233 -15.25 22.43 -2.11
C GLN A 233 -15.61 21.34 -3.12
N ASN A 234 -16.89 20.97 -3.08
CA ASN A 234 -17.70 20.29 -4.10
C ASN A 234 -16.94 19.67 -5.29
N GLY A 235 -16.92 18.33 -5.35
CA GLY A 235 -16.57 17.59 -6.55
C GLY A 235 -15.24 16.83 -6.52
N LEU A 236 -14.61 16.62 -5.37
CA LEU A 236 -13.24 16.04 -5.24
C LEU A 236 -13.21 14.52 -5.04
N ASP A 237 -14.36 13.99 -5.35
CA ASP A 237 -14.94 12.76 -4.93
C ASP A 237 -14.83 11.78 -6.10
N ALA A 238 -14.44 10.54 -5.80
CA ALA A 238 -14.20 9.51 -6.80
C ALA A 238 -14.89 8.19 -6.43
N ILE A 239 -15.57 7.60 -7.42
CA ILE A 239 -16.08 6.22 -7.39
C ILE A 239 -15.27 5.30 -8.33
N ASP A 240 -14.34 5.88 -9.08
CA ASP A 240 -13.50 5.24 -10.09
C ASP A 240 -12.07 4.96 -9.62
N THR A 241 -11.76 5.18 -8.34
CA THR A 241 -10.54 4.69 -7.68
C THR A 241 -10.70 3.23 -7.29
N LEU A 242 -10.36 2.33 -8.21
CA LEU A 242 -10.63 0.89 -8.11
C LEU A 242 -9.45 0.11 -7.53
N PHE A 243 -9.70 -1.12 -7.05
CA PHE A 243 -8.69 -2.18 -7.08
C PHE A 243 -8.66 -2.82 -8.46
N HIS A 244 -7.49 -2.88 -9.11
CA HIS A 244 -7.35 -3.55 -10.40
C HIS A 244 -5.92 -4.03 -10.70
N LYS A 245 -5.79 -4.87 -11.73
CA LYS A 245 -4.48 -5.26 -12.30
C LYS A 245 -3.71 -4.03 -12.77
N GLY A 246 -2.44 -3.93 -12.42
CA GLY A 246 -1.59 -2.88 -12.90
C GLY A 246 -1.22 -3.00 -14.37
N GLY A 247 -0.38 -2.08 -14.84
CA GLY A 247 0.10 -2.00 -16.21
C GLY A 247 1.14 -3.06 -16.57
N ARG A 248 1.61 -3.03 -17.82
CA ARG A 248 2.67 -3.90 -18.32
C ARG A 248 4.05 -3.34 -17.95
N GLY A 249 5.06 -4.22 -17.84
CA GLY A 249 6.46 -3.82 -17.70
C GLY A 249 6.78 -3.07 -16.41
N GLY A 250 6.16 -3.45 -15.29
CA GLY A 250 6.39 -2.82 -13.98
C GLY A 250 5.68 -1.48 -13.77
N PHE A 251 4.92 -0.98 -14.74
CA PHE A 251 4.07 0.20 -14.58
C PHE A 251 2.87 -0.12 -13.69
N THR A 252 2.60 0.69 -12.65
CA THR A 252 1.47 0.43 -11.74
C THR A 252 0.13 0.67 -12.41
N GLY A 253 0.07 1.57 -13.40
CA GLY A 253 -1.20 1.89 -14.08
C GLY A 253 -2.22 2.58 -13.18
N SER A 254 -1.77 3.11 -12.05
CA SER A 254 -2.60 3.80 -11.07
C SER A 254 -2.65 5.30 -11.34
N ALA A 255 -3.87 5.82 -11.51
CA ALA A 255 -4.18 7.26 -11.46
C ALA A 255 -4.88 7.62 -10.12
N GLY A 256 -4.51 6.94 -9.03
CA GLY A 256 -5.20 6.99 -7.74
C GLY A 256 -5.93 5.69 -7.35
N CYS A 257 -5.74 4.65 -8.16
CA CYS A 257 -6.27 3.32 -7.94
C CYS A 257 -5.37 2.48 -7.03
N GLN A 258 -5.92 1.40 -6.49
CA GLN A 258 -5.19 0.40 -5.74
C GLN A 258 -4.79 -0.69 -6.73
N THR A 259 -3.50 -0.85 -6.99
CA THR A 259 -3.06 -1.72 -8.08
C THR A 259 -2.08 -2.77 -7.61
N LEU A 260 -2.22 -3.97 -8.16
CA LEU A 260 -1.29 -5.08 -7.96
C LEU A 260 -0.84 -5.56 -9.34
N GLU A 261 0.39 -6.04 -9.45
CA GLU A 261 0.83 -6.69 -10.69
C GLU A 261 -0.16 -7.78 -11.11
N ALA A 262 -0.37 -7.96 -12.42
CA ALA A 262 -1.42 -8.85 -12.93
C ALA A 262 -1.47 -10.26 -12.27
N PRO A 263 -0.38 -11.03 -12.14
CA PRO A 263 -0.42 -12.33 -11.47
C PRO A 263 -0.70 -12.23 -9.96
N ILE A 264 -0.25 -11.14 -9.31
CA ILE A 264 -0.51 -10.89 -7.89
C ILE A 264 -1.97 -10.51 -7.68
N PHE A 265 -2.55 -9.70 -8.56
CA PHE A 265 -3.96 -9.34 -8.53
C PHE A 265 -4.87 -10.56 -8.66
N GLU A 266 -4.53 -11.54 -9.51
CA GLU A 266 -5.33 -12.77 -9.60
C GLU A 266 -5.30 -13.57 -8.29
N ARG A 267 -4.14 -13.66 -7.63
CA ARG A 267 -4.04 -14.31 -6.31
C ARG A 267 -4.82 -13.53 -5.24
N PHE A 268 -4.73 -12.20 -5.26
CA PHE A 268 -5.51 -11.32 -4.40
C PHE A 268 -7.01 -11.54 -4.62
N TRP A 269 -7.46 -11.52 -5.87
CA TRP A 269 -8.85 -11.74 -6.23
C TRP A 269 -9.35 -13.12 -5.79
N ALA A 270 -8.55 -14.19 -5.96
CA ALA A 270 -8.90 -15.50 -5.45
C ALA A 270 -9.05 -15.51 -3.91
N ALA A 271 -8.13 -14.86 -3.19
CA ALA A 271 -8.16 -14.78 -1.72
C ALA A 271 -9.38 -14.01 -1.17
N THR A 272 -9.96 -13.09 -1.95
CA THR A 272 -11.24 -12.45 -1.56
C THR A 272 -12.43 -13.43 -1.51
N GLY A 273 -12.33 -14.61 -2.15
CA GLY A 273 -13.34 -15.67 -2.08
C GLY A 273 -14.73 -15.25 -2.60
N ALA A 274 -15.80 -15.78 -2.02
CA ALA A 274 -17.17 -15.44 -2.42
C ALA A 274 -17.69 -14.11 -1.84
N GLN A 275 -16.98 -13.51 -0.88
CA GLN A 275 -17.40 -12.28 -0.21
C GLN A 275 -17.49 -11.12 -1.22
N LYS A 276 -18.56 -10.32 -1.13
CA LYS A 276 -18.86 -9.25 -2.10
C LYS A 276 -18.53 -7.85 -1.58
N HIS A 277 -18.57 -7.63 -0.28
CA HIS A 277 -18.34 -6.35 0.39
C HIS A 277 -17.11 -6.45 1.27
N PHE A 278 -16.28 -5.41 1.33
CA PHE A 278 -15.05 -5.40 2.11
C PHE A 278 -14.89 -4.05 2.78
N TYR A 279 -14.48 -4.08 4.05
CA TYR A 279 -13.79 -2.94 4.65
C TYR A 279 -12.34 -2.95 4.18
N TYR A 280 -11.85 -1.78 3.77
CA TYR A 280 -10.49 -1.54 3.33
C TYR A 280 -9.85 -0.45 4.21
N ILE A 281 -8.87 -0.82 5.02
CA ILE A 281 -8.20 0.08 5.96
C ILE A 281 -6.83 0.44 5.41
N ILE A 282 -6.61 1.72 5.14
CA ILE A 282 -5.33 2.25 4.70
C ILE A 282 -4.57 2.82 5.89
N ILE A 283 -3.35 2.35 6.09
CA ILE A 283 -2.48 2.72 7.21
C ILE A 283 -1.18 3.24 6.61
N LYS A 284 -0.75 4.44 7.01
CA LYS A 284 0.56 4.98 6.61
C LYS A 284 1.64 4.33 7.46
N VAL A 285 2.64 3.79 6.80
CA VAL A 285 3.87 3.24 7.37
C VAL A 285 5.07 3.89 6.65
N ARG A 286 6.24 3.87 7.29
CA ARG A 286 7.50 4.46 6.89
C ARG A 286 8.38 3.44 6.17
#